data_AF-A0A7S2C513-F1
#
_entry.id   AF-A0A7S2C513-F1
#
_cell.length_a   1.000
_cell.length_b   1.000
_cell.length_c   1.000
_cell.angle_alpha   90.00
_cell.angle_beta   90.00
_cell.angle_gamma   90.00
#
_symmetry.space_group_name_H-M   'P 1'
#
loop_
_entity.id
_entity.type
_entity.pdbx_description
1 polymer ?
#
loop_
_entity_poly.entity_id
_entity_poly.type
_entity_poly.pdbx_seq_one_letter_code
_entity_poly.pdbx_strand_id
1 'polypeptide(L)'
;FNSDSHPGNILVVEKEEDGKKSSRRLGLIDYGQCKQLTPEEQYKIARLVLSVANNDPDEEIARAFRDLNIRTKNDSTEFLAKFGKLMFGSFQPEHMDGRWHKKLHEMDKILYFPKELSMVYRTSLLLRGLAVSLQLNYSIGEQWKYHAQEAVKRIQPSI
;
A
#
# COMPACT_ATOMS: atom_id res chain seq x y z
N PHE A 1 -5.04 -6.63 -10.64
CA PHE A 1 -5.10 -5.73 -9.48
C PHE A 1 -5.96 -4.54 -9.87
N ASN A 2 -7.02 -4.26 -9.10
CA ASN A 2 -7.86 -3.08 -9.32
C ASN A 2 -7.18 -1.88 -8.64
N SER A 3 -6.82 -0.87 -9.44
CA SER A 3 -6.12 0.33 -8.96
C SER A 3 -7.02 1.55 -8.77
N ASP A 4 -8.32 1.41 -9.01
CA ASP A 4 -9.32 2.48 -8.81
C ASP A 4 -10.28 2.11 -7.68
N SER A 5 -9.77 2.18 -6.46
CA SER A 5 -10.56 1.99 -5.24
C SER A 5 -11.26 3.29 -4.81
N HIS A 6 -11.68 4.14 -5.76
CA HIS A 6 -12.43 5.34 -5.45
C HIS A 6 -13.72 4.95 -4.68
N PRO A 7 -14.11 5.69 -3.63
CA PRO A 7 -15.28 5.32 -2.80
C PRO A 7 -16.58 5.16 -3.60
N GLY A 8 -16.75 5.94 -4.68
CA GLY A 8 -17.89 5.81 -5.59
C GLY A 8 -18.00 4.45 -6.30
N ASN A 9 -16.93 3.65 -6.32
CA ASN A 9 -16.88 2.32 -6.94
C ASN A 9 -17.15 1.19 -5.94
N ILE A 10 -17.38 1.49 -4.66
CA ILE A 10 -17.57 0.53 -3.58
C ILE A 10 -18.99 0.69 -3.00
N LEU A 11 -19.80 -0.36 -3.14
CA LEU A 11 -21.17 -0.40 -2.63
C LEU A 11 -21.29 -1.39 -1.48
N VAL A 12 -22.02 -1.04 -0.43
CA VAL A 12 -22.45 -2.03 0.58
C VAL A 12 -23.76 -2.63 0.10
N VAL A 13 -23.73 -3.91 -0.24
CA VAL A 13 -24.89 -4.68 -0.66
C VAL A 13 -25.39 -5.46 0.54
N GLU A 14 -26.56 -5.10 1.05
CA GLU A 14 -27.26 -5.87 2.07
C GLU A 14 -28.21 -6.85 1.38
N LYS A 15 -28.12 -8.14 1.75
CA LYS A 15 -29.08 -9.15 1.31
C LYS A 15 -30.06 -9.42 2.46
N GLU A 16 -31.33 -9.14 2.23
CA GLU A 16 -32.41 -9.55 3.13
C GLU A 16 -32.95 -10.90 2.67
N GLU A 17 -32.94 -11.89 3.57
CA GLU A 17 -33.60 -13.18 3.37
C GLU A 17 -34.55 -13.36 4.57
N ASP A 18 -35.83 -13.53 4.30
CA ASP A 18 -36.90 -13.72 5.30
C ASP A 18 -36.92 -12.68 6.45
N GLY A 19 -36.78 -11.40 6.12
CA GLY A 19 -36.85 -10.30 7.09
C GLY A 19 -35.66 -10.25 8.07
N LYS A 20 -34.61 -11.04 7.84
CA LYS A 20 -33.35 -10.98 8.60
C LYS A 20 -32.21 -10.56 7.67
N LYS A 21 -31.37 -9.63 8.14
CA LYS A 21 -30.12 -9.25 7.48
C LYS A 21 -29.18 -10.46 7.46
N SER A 22 -29.08 -11.14 6.33
CA SER A 22 -28.41 -12.44 6.19
C SER A 22 -26.93 -12.30 5.84
N SER A 23 -26.56 -11.30 5.02
CA SER A 23 -25.15 -11.00 4.75
C SER A 23 -24.94 -9.58 4.19
N ARG A 24 -23.82 -8.95 4.57
CA ARG A 24 -23.30 -7.73 3.95
C ARG A 24 -22.17 -8.10 3.01
N ARG A 25 -22.24 -7.65 1.76
CA ARG A 25 -21.19 -7.83 0.76
C ARG A 25 -20.72 -6.48 0.26
N LEU A 26 -19.50 -6.42 -0.24
CA LEU A 26 -19.01 -5.26 -0.98
C LEU A 26 -19.20 -5.53 -2.47
N GLY A 27 -19.95 -4.66 -3.14
CA GLY A 27 -20.05 -4.61 -4.60
C GLY A 27 -18.97 -3.68 -5.15
N LEU A 28 -18.20 -4.18 -6.11
CA LEU A 28 -17.21 -3.40 -6.86
C LEU A 28 -17.72 -3.24 -8.29
N ILE A 29 -17.95 -2.00 -8.73
CA ILE A 29 -18.65 -1.73 -9.99
C ILE A 29 -17.74 -1.25 -11.12
N ASP A 30 -16.51 -0.82 -10.83
CA ASP A 30 -15.56 -0.32 -11.83
C ASP A 30 -14.26 -1.16 -11.87
N TYR A 31 -13.91 -1.60 -13.08
CA TYR A 31 -12.70 -2.35 -13.40
C TYR A 31 -11.88 -1.68 -14.52
N GLY A 32 -12.19 -0.43 -14.89
CA GLY A 32 -11.54 0.30 -15.98
C GLY A 32 -10.05 0.57 -15.77
N GLN A 33 -9.56 0.50 -14.52
CA GLN A 33 -8.14 0.66 -14.17
C GLN A 33 -7.56 -0.60 -13.52
N CYS A 34 -7.59 -1.71 -14.25
CA CYS A 34 -6.94 -2.96 -13.84
C CYS A 34 -5.59 -3.17 -14.54
N LYS A 35 -4.57 -3.61 -13.80
CA LYS A 35 -3.31 -4.17 -14.37
C LYS A 35 -3.09 -5.56 -13.83
N GLN A 36 -2.65 -6.46 -14.69
CA GLN A 36 -2.10 -7.74 -14.28
C GLN A 36 -0.65 -7.52 -13.83
N LEU A 37 -0.39 -7.78 -12.54
CA LEU A 37 0.97 -7.74 -12.01
C LEU A 37 1.67 -9.05 -12.37
N THR A 38 2.90 -8.99 -12.85
CA THR A 38 3.73 -10.18 -13.06
C THR A 38 4.05 -10.86 -11.71
N PRO A 39 4.40 -12.16 -11.68
CA PRO A 39 4.83 -12.81 -10.44
C PRO A 39 5.98 -12.07 -9.75
N GLU A 40 6.94 -11.55 -10.52
CA GLU A 40 8.06 -10.79 -9.97
C GLU A 40 7.62 -9.46 -9.35
N GLU A 41 6.76 -8.69 -10.03
CA GLU A 41 6.19 -7.44 -9.50
C GLU A 41 5.40 -7.72 -8.20
N GLN A 42 4.59 -8.79 -8.18
CA GLN A 42 3.84 -9.20 -6.98
C GLN A 42 4.77 -9.53 -5.81
N TYR A 43 5.84 -10.29 -6.08
CA TYR A 43 6.82 -10.65 -5.07
C TYR A 43 7.51 -9.42 -4.47
N LYS A 44 8.04 -8.54 -5.31
CA LYS A 44 8.77 -7.34 -4.87
C LYS A 44 7.89 -6.38 -4.08
N ILE A 45 6.65 -6.17 -4.52
CA ILE A 45 5.68 -5.35 -3.79
C ILE A 45 5.33 -6.01 -2.45
N ALA A 46 5.09 -7.32 -2.43
CA ALA A 46 4.81 -8.04 -1.19
C ALA A 46 5.98 -7.93 -0.19
N ARG A 47 7.22 -8.02 -0.65
CA ARG A 47 8.42 -7.83 0.18
C ARG A 47 8.48 -6.44 0.79
N LEU A 48 8.19 -5.37 0.03
CA LEU A 48 8.12 -4.00 0.55
C LEU A 48 7.01 -3.84 1.61
N VAL A 49 5.83 -4.40 1.36
CA VAL A 49 4.72 -4.35 2.32
C VAL A 49 5.09 -5.07 3.62
N LEU A 50 5.73 -6.24 3.52
CA LEU A 50 6.20 -7.00 4.68
C LEU A 50 7.29 -6.28 5.46
N SER A 51 8.24 -5.64 4.78
CA SER A 51 9.31 -4.91 5.49
C SER A 51 8.75 -3.75 6.30
N VAL A 52 7.73 -3.06 5.79
CA VAL A 52 7.04 -2.01 6.55
C VAL A 52 6.18 -2.61 7.68
N ALA A 53 5.47 -3.71 7.43
CA ALA A 53 4.63 -4.38 8.42
C ALA A 53 5.45 -4.90 9.61
N ASN A 54 6.59 -5.55 9.34
CA ASN A 54 7.48 -6.07 10.37
C ASN A 54 8.29 -4.99 11.09
N ASN A 55 8.18 -3.73 10.64
CA ASN A 55 9.00 -2.61 11.10
C ASN A 55 10.50 -2.96 11.01
N ASP A 56 10.90 -3.52 9.86
CA ASP A 56 12.27 -3.89 9.58
C ASP A 56 13.19 -2.66 9.61
N PRO A 57 14.51 -2.85 9.77
CA PRO A 57 15.48 -1.76 9.71
C PRO A 57 15.34 -0.92 8.43
N ASP A 58 15.64 0.38 8.52
CA ASP A 58 15.47 1.32 7.42
C ASP A 58 16.20 0.86 6.13
N GLU A 59 17.34 0.19 6.27
CA GLU A 59 18.09 -0.37 5.13
C GLU A 59 17.33 -1.49 4.41
N GLU A 60 16.57 -2.32 5.11
CA GLU A 60 15.77 -3.39 4.49
C GLU A 60 14.55 -2.82 3.76
N ILE A 61 13.90 -1.80 4.33
CA ILE A 61 12.81 -1.09 3.66
C ILE A 61 13.33 -0.38 2.40
N ALA A 62 14.49 0.29 2.50
CA ALA A 62 15.13 0.95 1.36
C ALA A 62 15.55 -0.06 0.28
N ARG A 63 16.10 -1.21 0.66
CA ARG A 63 16.43 -2.30 -0.29
C ARG A 63 15.19 -2.79 -1.04
N ALA A 64 14.07 -3.01 -0.34
CA ALA A 64 12.83 -3.44 -0.99
C ALA A 64 12.31 -2.41 -2.03
N PHE A 65 12.51 -1.12 -1.78
CA PHE A 65 12.25 -0.06 -2.75
C PHE A 65 13.20 -0.09 -3.95
N ARG A 66 14.50 -0.31 -3.72
CA ARG A 66 15.50 -0.42 -4.78
C ARG A 66 15.25 -1.63 -5.68
N ASP A 67 14.80 -2.76 -5.11
CA ASP A 67 14.41 -3.97 -5.86
C ASP A 67 13.24 -3.70 -6.83
N LEU A 68 12.38 -2.74 -6.48
CA LEU A 68 11.30 -2.24 -7.34
C LEU A 68 11.77 -1.20 -8.36
N ASN A 69 13.06 -0.89 -8.43
CA ASN A 69 13.66 0.11 -9.31
C ASN A 69 13.15 1.54 -9.07
N ILE A 70 12.77 1.91 -7.84
CA ILE A 70 12.58 3.34 -7.54
C ILE A 70 13.89 4.09 -7.77
N ARG A 71 13.82 5.31 -8.28
CA ARG A 71 15.01 6.18 -8.37
C ARG A 71 14.72 7.49 -7.67
N THR A 72 15.60 7.85 -6.74
CA THR A 72 15.62 9.17 -6.12
C THR A 72 16.90 9.90 -6.53
N LYS A 73 17.00 11.19 -6.19
CA LYS A 73 18.15 12.01 -6.58
C LYS A 73 19.42 11.60 -5.82
N ASN A 74 19.28 11.27 -4.54
CA ASN A 74 20.40 11.01 -3.64
C ASN A 74 20.48 9.54 -3.16
N ASP A 75 19.54 8.67 -3.56
CA ASP A 75 19.39 7.29 -3.07
C ASP A 75 19.43 7.17 -1.52
N SER A 76 18.79 8.14 -0.84
CA SER A 76 18.80 8.20 0.62
C SER A 76 18.00 7.06 1.25
N THR A 77 18.69 6.19 2.02
CA THR A 77 18.06 5.13 2.83
C THR A 77 17.01 5.71 3.79
N GLU A 78 17.34 6.80 4.49
CA GLU A 78 16.43 7.44 5.44
C GLU A 78 15.16 7.94 4.76
N PHE A 79 15.30 8.55 3.57
CA PHE A 79 14.16 9.01 2.78
C PHE A 79 13.28 7.84 2.37
N LEU A 80 13.86 6.78 1.78
CA LEU A 80 13.11 5.61 1.30
C LEU A 80 12.39 4.91 2.45
N ALA A 81 13.03 4.75 3.60
CA ALA A 81 12.42 4.12 4.76
C ALA A 81 11.23 4.93 5.31
N LYS A 82 11.40 6.25 5.49
CA LYS A 82 10.31 7.15 5.91
C LYS A 82 9.19 7.18 4.89
N PHE A 83 9.52 7.18 3.60
CA PHE A 83 8.54 7.16 2.52
C PHE A 83 7.74 5.85 2.52
N GLY A 84 8.37 4.69 2.74
CA GLY A 84 7.68 3.40 2.89
C GLY A 84 6.73 3.36 4.09
N LYS A 85 7.20 3.83 5.25
CA LYS A 85 6.38 3.97 6.46
C LYS A 85 5.21 4.94 6.23
N LEU A 86 5.42 6.03 5.50
CA LEU A 86 4.34 6.95 5.10
C LEU A 86 3.35 6.31 4.10
N MET A 87 3.79 5.44 3.21
CA MET A 87 2.93 4.82 2.20
C MET A 87 2.09 3.67 2.75
N PHE A 88 2.69 2.81 3.57
CA PHE A 88 2.09 1.55 4.00
C PHE A 88 1.95 1.41 5.52
N GLY A 89 2.57 2.25 6.34
CA GLY A 89 2.38 2.24 7.79
C GLY A 89 1.09 2.92 8.25
N SER A 90 0.87 2.92 9.57
CA SER A 90 -0.17 3.75 10.21
C SER A 90 0.17 5.23 10.09
N PHE A 91 -0.84 6.09 10.09
CA PHE A 91 -0.61 7.52 10.20
C PHE A 91 -0.04 7.86 11.58
N GLN A 92 1.06 8.60 11.57
CA GLN A 92 1.63 9.24 12.75
C GLN A 92 1.18 10.70 12.80
N PRO A 93 1.08 11.31 14.00
CA PRO A 93 0.70 12.73 14.13
C PRO A 93 1.57 13.67 13.29
N GLU A 94 2.87 13.39 13.17
CA GLU A 94 3.81 14.16 12.35
C GLU A 94 3.47 14.17 10.85
N HIS A 95 2.81 13.14 10.34
CA HIS A 95 2.39 13.09 8.94
C HIS A 95 1.27 14.09 8.61
N MET A 96 0.64 14.72 9.62
CA MET A 96 -0.31 15.81 9.44
C MET A 96 0.38 17.18 9.39
N ASP A 97 1.66 17.27 9.72
CA ASP A 97 2.43 18.52 9.69
C ASP A 97 3.07 18.72 8.30
N GLY A 98 2.66 19.77 7.59
CA GLY A 98 3.24 20.15 6.31
C GLY A 98 4.75 20.40 6.36
N ARG A 99 5.31 20.80 7.52
CA ARG A 99 6.75 20.97 7.71
C ARG A 99 7.50 19.65 7.67
N TRP A 100 6.89 18.57 8.15
CA TRP A 100 7.47 17.24 8.07
C TRP A 100 7.59 16.78 6.61
N HIS A 101 6.53 16.98 5.82
CA HIS A 101 6.54 16.69 4.37
C HIS A 101 7.60 17.52 3.64
N LYS A 102 7.72 18.81 3.99
CA LYS A 102 8.75 19.68 3.42
C LYS A 102 10.16 19.13 3.70
N LYS A 103 10.45 18.77 4.95
CA LYS A 103 11.74 18.17 5.33
C LYS A 103 12.00 16.84 4.60
N LEU A 104 10.98 16.00 4.46
CA LEU A 104 11.09 14.73 3.74
C LEU A 104 11.46 14.99 2.26
N HIS A 105 10.82 15.95 1.60
CA HIS A 105 11.11 16.29 0.20
C HIS A 105 12.38 17.13 -0.02
N GLU A 106 12.87 17.81 1.03
CA GLU A 106 14.19 18.46 1.04
C GLU A 106 15.32 17.41 1.13
N MET A 107 15.10 16.30 1.84
CA MET A 107 16.07 15.22 2.01
C MET A 107 16.37 14.48 0.70
N ASP A 108 15.33 14.13 -0.06
CA ASP A 108 15.48 13.51 -1.36
C ASP A 108 14.25 13.75 -2.25
N LYS A 109 14.43 13.55 -3.55
CA LYS A 109 13.40 13.72 -4.57
C LYS A 109 13.29 12.47 -5.42
N ILE A 110 12.07 11.94 -5.53
CA ILE A 110 11.75 10.84 -6.44
C ILE A 110 11.92 11.34 -7.89
N LEU A 111 12.82 10.70 -8.63
CA LEU A 111 13.07 10.93 -10.06
C LEU A 111 12.26 9.97 -10.92
N TYR A 112 12.10 8.73 -10.47
CA TYR A 112 11.32 7.70 -11.14
C TYR A 112 10.53 6.88 -10.12
N PHE A 113 9.23 6.76 -10.36
CA PHE A 113 8.34 5.95 -9.55
C PHE A 113 7.77 4.79 -10.39
N PRO A 114 8.01 3.53 -10.00
CA PRO A 114 7.56 2.36 -10.76
C PRO A 114 6.04 2.32 -10.89
N LYS A 115 5.53 1.93 -12.07
CA LYS A 115 4.09 2.00 -12.38
C LYS A 115 3.27 1.03 -11.52
N GLU A 116 3.76 -0.18 -11.37
CA GLU A 116 3.22 -1.25 -10.53
C GLU A 116 3.09 -0.83 -9.08
N LEU A 117 4.11 -0.14 -8.55
CA LEU A 117 4.07 0.42 -7.20
C LEU A 117 3.09 1.58 -7.11
N SER A 118 3.01 2.44 -8.14
CA SER A 118 2.02 3.53 -8.21
C SER A 118 0.59 3.02 -8.13
N MET A 119 0.29 1.88 -8.76
CA MET A 119 -1.04 1.31 -8.75
C MET A 119 -1.42 0.80 -7.36
N VAL A 120 -0.51 0.06 -6.72
CA VAL A 120 -0.75 -0.46 -5.37
C VAL A 120 -0.82 0.67 -4.34
N TYR A 121 0.02 1.68 -4.47
CA TYR A 121 0.01 2.87 -3.61
C TYR A 121 -1.28 3.68 -3.75
N ARG A 122 -1.82 3.85 -4.96
CA ARG A 122 -3.10 4.57 -5.15
C ARG A 122 -4.24 3.87 -4.41
N THR A 123 -4.31 2.55 -4.51
CA THR A 123 -5.29 1.76 -3.78
C THR A 123 -5.11 1.91 -2.27
N SER A 124 -3.88 1.82 -1.75
CA SER A 124 -3.63 2.01 -0.32
C SER A 124 -4.01 3.41 0.15
N LEU A 125 -3.67 4.45 -0.63
CA LEU A 125 -3.94 5.84 -0.29
C LEU A 125 -5.45 6.14 -0.22
N LEU A 126 -6.23 5.66 -1.19
CA LEU A 126 -7.68 5.87 -1.23
C LEU A 126 -8.40 5.13 -0.11
N LEU A 127 -8.08 3.84 0.10
CA LEU A 127 -8.65 3.06 1.20
C LEU A 127 -8.27 3.64 2.56
N ARG A 128 -7.04 4.12 2.70
CA ARG A 128 -6.60 4.79 3.92
C ARG A 128 -7.30 6.14 4.11
N GLY A 129 -7.50 6.93 3.05
CA GLY A 129 -8.25 8.18 3.11
C GLY A 129 -9.70 7.95 3.58
N LEU A 130 -10.34 6.89 3.09
CA LEU A 130 -11.65 6.46 3.58
C LEU A 130 -11.61 6.07 5.06
N ALA A 131 -10.64 5.25 5.48
CA ALA A 131 -10.48 4.87 6.89
C ALA A 131 -10.31 6.09 7.80
N VAL A 132 -9.48 7.05 7.42
CA VAL A 132 -9.28 8.31 8.17
C VAL A 132 -10.58 9.12 8.26
N SER A 133 -11.38 9.18 7.19
CA SER A 133 -12.69 9.84 7.23
C SER A 133 -13.68 9.18 8.20
N LEU A 134 -13.50 7.88 8.45
CA LEU A 134 -14.23 7.09 9.44
C LEU A 134 -13.56 7.09 10.83
N GLN A 135 -12.55 7.94 11.04
CA GLN A 135 -11.78 8.03 12.30
C GLN A 135 -11.01 6.75 12.64
N LEU A 136 -10.64 5.95 11.64
CA LEU A 136 -9.84 4.73 11.79
C LEU A 136 -8.40 4.96 11.31
N ASN A 137 -7.42 4.53 12.11
CA ASN A 137 -6.00 4.60 11.77
C ASN A 137 -5.37 3.20 11.65
N TYR A 138 -5.45 2.63 10.46
CA TYR A 138 -4.85 1.31 10.18
C TYR A 138 -3.47 1.43 9.52
N SER A 139 -2.57 0.53 9.90
CA SER A 139 -1.37 0.22 9.12
C SER A 139 -1.77 -0.67 7.95
N ILE A 140 -1.57 -0.19 6.72
CA ILE A 140 -1.82 -0.98 5.52
C ILE A 140 -0.92 -2.21 5.47
N GLY A 141 0.34 -2.07 5.89
CA GLY A 141 1.31 -3.14 6.02
C GLY A 141 0.78 -4.28 6.88
N GLU A 142 0.23 -3.96 8.05
CA GLU A 142 -0.35 -4.96 8.95
C GLU A 142 -1.62 -5.59 8.37
N GLN A 143 -2.52 -4.80 7.79
CA GLN A 143 -3.74 -5.33 7.16
C GLN A 143 -3.45 -6.25 5.96
N TRP A 144 -2.37 -5.98 5.22
CA TRP A 144 -2.00 -6.74 4.03
C TRP A 144 -0.95 -7.81 4.31
N LYS A 145 -0.43 -7.90 5.54
CA LYS A 145 0.67 -8.81 5.93
C LYS A 145 0.40 -10.25 5.55
N TYR A 146 -0.78 -10.76 5.90
CA TYR A 146 -1.19 -12.14 5.56
C TYR A 146 -1.14 -12.38 4.05
N HIS A 147 -1.74 -11.48 3.26
CA HIS A 147 -1.78 -11.61 1.81
C HIS A 147 -0.39 -11.47 1.16
N ALA A 148 0.46 -10.60 1.71
CA ALA A 148 1.82 -10.44 1.25
C ALA A 148 2.69 -11.67 1.56
N GLN A 149 2.53 -12.29 2.74
CA GLN A 149 3.17 -13.56 3.09
C GLN A 149 2.76 -14.67 2.13
N GLU A 150 1.47 -14.81 1.86
CA GLU A 150 0.96 -15.83 0.92
C GLU A 150 1.44 -15.59 -0.51
N ALA A 151 1.50 -14.33 -0.95
CA ALA A 151 2.06 -13.99 -2.26
C ALA A 151 3.54 -14.41 -2.37
N VAL A 152 4.35 -14.09 -1.35
CA VAL A 152 5.77 -14.49 -1.29
C VAL A 152 5.91 -16.01 -1.33
N LYS A 153 5.19 -16.76 -0.49
CA LYS A 153 5.24 -18.24 -0.45
C LYS A 153 4.83 -18.88 -1.78
N ARG A 154 3.79 -18.34 -2.42
CA ARG A 154 3.28 -18.87 -3.70
C ARG A 154 4.28 -18.70 -4.83
N ILE A 155 5.02 -17.58 -4.84
CA ILE A 155 5.94 -17.21 -5.93
C ILE A 155 7.35 -17.77 -5.70
N GLN A 156 7.76 -17.89 -4.44
CA GLN A 156 9.02 -18.51 -4.04
C GLN A 156 8.71 -19.87 -3.39
N PRO A 157 8.33 -20.90 -4.17
CA PRO A 157 8.23 -22.25 -3.62
C PRO A 157 9.60 -22.67 -3.11
N SER A 158 9.62 -23.17 -1.88
CA SER A 158 10.78 -23.66 -1.16
C SER A 158 11.76 -24.39 -2.09
N ILE A 159 13.01 -23.92 -2.14
CA ILE A 159 14.16 -24.75 -2.54
C ILE A 159 14.38 -25.78 -1.44
#